data_AF-A0A1V5J8X4-F1
#
_entry.id   AF-A0A1V5J8X4-F1
#
_cell.length_a   1.000
_cell.length_b   1.000
_cell.length_c   1.000
_cell.angle_alpha   90.00
_cell.angle_beta   90.00
_cell.angle_gamma   90.00
#
_symmetry.space_group_name_H-M   'P 1'
#
loop_
_entity.id
_entity.type
_entity.pdbx_description
1 polymer ?
#
loop_
_entity_poly.entity_id
_entity_poly.type
_entity_poly.pdbx_seq_one_letter_code
_entity_poly.pdbx_strand_id
1 'polypeptide(L)'
;MRKKRFWRHRGKISYFKKSWHTACAKIHKPVLVFHGLGQSAVRNVIHAGVPERVSLTLSGHKTRSVFDRYNIVSREDLKETAKKG
;
A
#
# COMPACT_ATOMS: atom_id res chain seq x y z
N MET A 1 11.95 -25.09 18.57
CA MET A 1 11.36 -24.25 17.50
C MET A 1 10.78 -22.97 18.11
N ARG A 2 11.52 -21.84 18.10
CA ARG A 2 11.09 -20.57 18.75
C ARG A 2 10.08 -19.84 17.86
N LYS A 3 8.81 -19.80 18.28
CA LYS A 3 7.76 -18.96 17.68
C LYS A 3 8.22 -17.49 17.72
N LYS A 4 8.45 -16.87 16.55
CA LYS A 4 8.79 -15.44 16.45
C LYS A 4 7.61 -14.64 17.01
N ARG A 5 7.89 -13.82 18.03
CA ARG A 5 6.93 -12.95 18.73
C ARG A 5 6.24 -12.03 17.71
N PHE A 6 4.92 -12.15 17.63
CA PHE A 6 4.05 -11.17 16.99
C PHE A 6 4.23 -9.85 17.76
N TRP A 7 4.60 -8.77 17.08
CA TRP A 7 4.79 -7.45 17.70
C TRP A 7 3.45 -6.92 18.20
N ARG A 8 3.10 -7.19 19.46
CA ARG A 8 2.02 -6.49 20.17
C ARG A 8 2.64 -5.42 21.05
N HIS A 9 2.75 -4.20 20.53
CA HIS A 9 2.96 -3.02 21.38
C HIS A 9 1.67 -2.79 22.18
N ARG A 10 1.71 -3.05 23.49
CA ARG A 10 0.56 -2.92 24.40
C ARG A 10 0.37 -1.49 24.92
N GLY A 11 1.24 -0.55 24.56
CA GLY A 11 1.13 0.87 24.92
C GLY A 11 0.52 1.71 23.80
N LYS A 12 0.11 2.94 24.11
CA LYS A 12 -0.21 3.93 23.07
C LYS A 12 1.01 4.12 22.16
N ILE A 13 0.78 4.19 20.86
CA ILE A 13 1.81 4.58 19.90
C ILE A 13 2.03 6.08 20.09
N SER A 14 3.05 6.45 20.88
CA SER A 14 3.37 7.86 21.14
C SER A 14 4.11 8.50 19.97
N TYR A 15 4.89 7.73 19.21
CA TYR A 15 5.76 8.28 18.18
C TYR A 15 5.97 7.32 16.99
N PHE A 16 4.92 7.21 16.16
CA PHE A 16 4.89 6.38 14.96
C PHE A 16 6.05 6.65 13.99
N LYS A 17 6.47 7.92 13.87
CA LYS A 17 7.51 8.36 12.94
C LYS A 17 8.86 7.68 13.17
N LYS A 18 9.28 7.48 14.43
CA LYS A 18 10.54 6.78 14.74
C LYS A 18 10.50 5.31 14.34
N SER A 19 9.43 4.60 14.69
CA SER A 19 9.26 3.20 14.27
C SER A 19 9.23 3.06 12.75
N TRP A 20 8.60 4.02 12.06
CA TRP A 20 8.57 4.07 10.60
C TRP A 20 9.96 4.27 9.99
N HIS A 21 10.71 5.29 10.46
CA HIS A 21 12.08 5.52 9.98
C HIS A 21 13.00 4.31 10.23
N THR A 22 12.89 3.65 11.38
CA THR A 22 13.65 2.42 11.64
C THR A 22 13.28 1.30 10.65
N ALA A 23 12.00 1.12 10.33
CA ALA A 23 11.57 0.15 9.33
C ALA A 23 12.11 0.50 7.93
N CYS A 24 11.98 1.76 7.52
CA CYS A 24 12.51 2.30 6.27
C CYS A 24 14.03 2.11 6.13
N ALA A 25 14.79 2.33 7.19
CA ALA A 25 16.24 2.12 7.21
C ALA A 25 16.59 0.63 7.01
N LYS A 26 15.87 -0.29 7.65
CA LYS A 26 16.09 -1.75 7.52
C LYS A 26 15.85 -2.27 6.09
N ILE A 27 14.94 -1.64 5.36
CA ILE A 27 14.65 -1.99 3.95
C ILE A 27 15.41 -1.10 2.96
N HIS A 28 16.38 -0.31 3.42
CA HIS A 28 17.19 0.61 2.60
C HIS A 28 16.35 1.61 1.78
N LYS A 29 15.20 2.04 2.30
CA LYS A 29 14.31 3.06 1.70
C LYS A 29 14.02 4.20 2.68
N PRO A 30 15.01 5.06 3.03
CA PRO A 30 14.87 6.06 4.09
C PRO A 30 13.82 7.15 3.81
N VAL A 31 13.47 7.37 2.54
CA VAL A 31 12.54 8.44 2.09
C VAL A 31 11.12 7.91 1.80
N LEU A 32 10.79 6.68 2.22
CA LEU A 32 9.46 6.13 1.98
C LEU A 32 8.41 6.88 2.80
N VAL A 33 7.53 7.61 2.10
CA VAL A 33 6.43 8.36 2.71
C VAL A 33 5.32 7.40 3.08
N PHE A 34 5.03 7.28 4.38
CA PHE A 34 3.99 6.38 4.88
C PHE A 34 2.62 6.62 4.22
N HIS A 35 2.27 7.89 3.98
CA HIS A 35 0.99 8.24 3.34
C HIS A 35 0.86 7.69 1.91
N GLY A 36 1.97 7.52 1.18
CA GLY A 36 1.96 7.01 -0.20
C GLY A 36 1.67 5.50 -0.32
N LEU A 37 1.77 4.75 0.78
CA LEU A 37 1.60 3.29 0.76
C LEU A 37 0.20 2.85 0.33
N GLY A 38 -0.83 3.64 0.66
CA GLY A 38 -2.20 3.36 0.22
C GLY A 38 -2.34 3.37 -1.30
N GLN A 39 -1.65 4.30 -1.98
CA GLN A 39 -1.66 4.38 -3.45
C GLN A 39 -0.94 3.16 -4.05
N SER A 40 0.24 2.82 -3.53
CA SER A 40 0.95 1.62 -3.96
C SER A 40 0.17 0.33 -3.71
N ALA A 41 -0.55 0.24 -2.58
CA ALA A 41 -1.37 -0.93 -2.27
C ALA A 41 -2.52 -1.09 -3.26
N VAL A 42 -3.30 -0.03 -3.51
CA VAL A 42 -4.40 -0.04 -4.49
C VAL A 42 -3.89 -0.40 -5.89
N ARG A 43 -2.77 0.19 -6.31
CA ARG A 43 -2.14 -0.12 -7.59
C ARG A 43 -1.73 -1.60 -7.68
N ASN A 44 -1.02 -2.11 -6.68
CA ASN A 44 -0.51 -3.48 -6.70
C ASN A 44 -1.63 -4.53 -6.78
N VAL A 45 -2.77 -4.30 -6.13
CA VAL A 45 -3.90 -5.24 -6.20
C VAL A 45 -4.56 -5.23 -7.58
N ILE A 46 -4.71 -4.05 -8.21
CA ILE A 46 -5.25 -3.95 -9.58
C ILE A 46 -4.30 -4.64 -10.57
N HIS A 47 -2.99 -4.41 -10.43
CA HIS A 47 -1.96 -5.04 -11.25
C HIS A 47 -1.92 -6.57 -11.13
N ALA A 48 -2.24 -7.09 -9.94
CA ALA A 48 -2.42 -8.51 -9.72
C ALA A 48 -3.68 -9.09 -10.39
N GLY A 49 -4.46 -8.27 -11.10
CA GLY A 49 -5.68 -8.66 -11.81
C GLY A 49 -6.92 -8.69 -10.93
N VAL A 50 -6.86 -8.15 -9.71
CA VAL A 50 -8.04 -8.10 -8.83
C VAL A 50 -9.05 -7.09 -9.39
N PRO A 51 -10.32 -7.47 -9.58
CA PRO A 51 -11.35 -6.56 -10.07
C PRO A 51 -11.48 -5.32 -9.18
N GLU A 52 -11.62 -4.15 -9.79
CA GLU A 52 -11.61 -2.87 -9.07
C GLU A 52 -12.68 -2.77 -7.98
N ARG A 53 -13.85 -3.39 -8.19
CA ARG A 53 -14.92 -3.44 -7.18
C ARG A 53 -14.46 -4.15 -5.90
N VAL A 54 -13.69 -5.23 -6.06
CA VAL A 54 -13.10 -5.97 -4.93
C VAL A 54 -11.98 -5.14 -4.30
N SER A 55 -11.14 -4.50 -5.12
CA SER A 55 -10.06 -3.62 -4.66
C SER A 55 -10.57 -2.41 -3.87
N LEU A 56 -11.72 -1.83 -4.26
CA LEU A 56 -12.39 -0.74 -3.56
C LEU A 56 -12.83 -1.16 -2.15
N THR A 57 -13.49 -2.32 -2.05
CA THR A 57 -13.91 -2.89 -0.75
C THR A 57 -12.70 -3.26 0.11
N LEU A 58 -11.69 -3.91 -0.47
CA LEU A 58 -10.47 -4.31 0.23
C LEU A 58 -9.70 -3.13 0.81
N SER A 59 -9.60 -2.04 0.05
CA SER A 59 -8.92 -0.82 0.49
C SER A 59 -9.73 0.03 1.46
N GLY A 60 -11.01 -0.30 1.71
CA GLY A 60 -11.88 0.41 2.64
C GLY A 60 -12.36 1.77 2.14
N HIS A 61 -12.27 2.04 0.85
CA HIS A 61 -12.75 3.29 0.27
C HIS A 61 -14.28 3.30 0.20
N LYS A 62 -14.91 4.32 0.81
CA LYS A 62 -16.37 4.46 0.85
C LYS A 62 -16.96 4.83 -0.51
N THR A 63 -16.26 5.64 -1.30
CA THR A 63 -16.74 6.11 -2.60
C THR A 63 -15.73 5.82 -3.70
N ARG A 64 -16.25 5.64 -4.91
CA ARG A 64 -15.44 5.42 -6.11
C ARG A 64 -14.51 6.59 -6.41
N SER A 65 -15.00 7.82 -6.24
CA SER A 65 -14.21 9.04 -6.41
C SER A 65 -12.97 9.11 -5.52
N VAL A 66 -13.03 8.60 -4.28
CA VAL A 66 -11.84 8.56 -3.41
C VAL A 66 -10.87 7.50 -3.89
N PHE A 67 -11.37 6.31 -4.23
CA PHE A 67 -10.55 5.22 -4.77
C PHE A 67 -9.79 5.62 -6.03
N ASP A 68 -10.44 6.30 -6.97
CA ASP A 68 -9.81 6.72 -8.23
C ASP A 68 -8.66 7.72 -7.99
N ARG A 69 -8.71 8.55 -6.93
CA ARG A 69 -7.58 9.42 -6.55
C ARG A 69 -6.36 8.65 -6.06
N TYR A 70 -6.56 7.45 -5.52
CA TYR A 70 -5.48 6.55 -5.10
C TYR A 70 -4.98 5.68 -6.26
N ASN A 71 -5.83 5.42 -7.26
CA ASN A 71 -5.50 4.69 -8.48
C ASN A 71 -4.94 5.61 -9.57
N ILE A 72 -3.75 6.17 -9.33
CA ILE A 72 -3.07 7.01 -10.32
C ILE A 72 -2.50 6.12 -11.44
N VAL A 73 -3.12 6.20 -12.61
CA VAL A 73 -2.68 5.49 -13.83
C VAL A 73 -1.39 6.11 -14.36
N SER A 74 -0.34 5.30 -14.52
CA SER A 74 0.92 5.70 -15.15
C SER A 74 1.00 5.29 -16.62
N ARG A 75 1.95 5.87 -17.36
CA ARG A 75 2.19 5.53 -18.78
C ARG A 75 2.59 4.06 -18.95
N GLU A 76 3.29 3.51 -17.97
CA GLU A 76 3.71 2.11 -17.93
C GLU A 76 2.50 1.18 -17.79
N ASP A 77 1.49 1.56 -16.98
CA ASP A 77 0.26 0.78 -16.81
C ASP A 77 -0.53 0.70 -18.12
N LEU A 78 -0.59 1.80 -18.86
CA LEU A 78 -1.23 1.84 -20.18
C LEU A 78 -0.51 0.92 -21.17
N LYS A 79 0.83 0.88 -21.16
CA LYS A 79 1.63 -0.01 -22.00
C LYS A 79 1.44 -1.48 -21.63
N GLU A 80 1.40 -1.81 -20.35
CA GLU A 80 1.18 -3.20 -19.90
C GLU A 80 -0.24 -3.67 -20.23
N THR A 81 -1.24 -2.81 -20.06
CA THR A 81 -2.63 -3.13 -20.43
C THR A 81 -2.76 -3.34 -21.94
N ALA A 82 -2.13 -2.50 -22.76
CA ALA A 82 -2.13 -2.63 -24.22
C ALA A 82 -1.40 -3.89 -24.74
N LYS A 83 -0.53 -4.51 -23.94
CA LYS A 83 0.11 -5.80 -24.27
C LYS A 83 -0.71 -7.02 -23.87
N LYS A 84 -1.69 -6.85 -22.97
CA LYS A 84 -2.55 -7.93 -22.45
C LYS A 84 -3.90 -8.03 -23.18
N GLY A 85 -4.22 -7.10 -24.09
CA GLY A 85 -5.37 -7.14 -24.99
C GLY A 85 -4.96 -7.57 -26.40
#